data_AF-A0A2N2DAX9-F1
#
_entry.id   AF-A0A2N2DAX9-F1
#
_cell.length_a   1.000
_cell.length_b   1.000
_cell.length_c   1.000
_cell.angle_alpha   90.00
_cell.angle_beta   90.00
_cell.angle_gamma   90.00
#
_symmetry.space_group_name_H-M   'P 1'
#
loop_
_entity.id
_entity.type
_entity.pdbx_description
1 polymer ?
#
loop_
_entity_poly.entity_id
_entity_poly.type
_entity_poly.pdbx_seq_one_letter_code
_entity_poly.pdbx_strand_id
1 'polypeptide(L)' 'MQVSVILAHPEKGSFNHAIANTVVRTLRNNGHNIYFHDLYAEKFNPVLLADEIPKKALGQTQ' A
#
# COMPACT_ATOMS: atom_id res chain seq x y z
N MET A 1 -3.76 17.70 3.05
CA MET A 1 -4.56 16.52 2.60
C MET A 1 -3.90 15.25 3.12
N GLN A 2 -4.64 14.15 3.16
CA GLN A 2 -4.12 12.81 3.45
C GLN A 2 -3.96 12.05 2.13
N VAL A 3 -2.78 11.53 1.84
CA VAL A 3 -2.47 10.82 0.58
C VAL A 3 -1.85 9.47 0.88
N SER A 4 -2.37 8.41 0.26
CA SER A 4 -1.75 7.09 0.28
C SER A 4 -1.00 6.85 -1.03
N VAL A 5 0.28 6.50 -0.93
CA VAL A 5 1.13 6.17 -2.07
C VAL A 5 1.51 4.71 -1.95
N ILE A 6 1.09 3.88 -2.92
CA ILE A 6 1.28 2.43 -2.90
C ILE A 6 2.22 2.05 -4.05
N LEU A 7 3.37 1.49 -3.72
CA LEU A 7 4.36 0.98 -4.66
C LEU A 7 4.27 -0.54 -4.72
N ALA A 8 4.12 -1.07 -5.93
CA ALA A 8 3.99 -2.50 -6.19
C ALA A 8 5.03 -2.96 -7.24
N HIS A 9 6.32 -2.78 -6.94
CA HIS A 9 7.40 -3.24 -7.82
C HIS A 9 8.50 -3.98 -7.04
N PRO A 10 8.97 -5.16 -7.48
CA PRO A 10 9.93 -5.96 -6.71
C PRO A 10 11.32 -5.35 -6.65
N GLU A 11 11.78 -4.79 -7.77
CA GLU A 11 13.17 -4.33 -7.85
C GLU A 11 13.32 -2.89 -7.33
N LYS A 12 14.20 -2.70 -6.34
CA LYS A 12 14.47 -1.44 -5.62
C LYS A 12 15.09 -0.35 -6.49
N GLY A 13 15.88 -0.76 -7.48
CA GLY A 13 16.48 0.14 -8.46
C GLY A 13 15.54 0.53 -9.62
N SER A 14 14.28 0.08 -9.59
CA SER A 14 13.39 0.29 -10.73
C SER A 14 12.98 1.74 -10.93
N PHE A 15 12.56 2.05 -12.16
CA PHE A 15 11.98 3.34 -12.48
C PHE A 15 10.72 3.64 -11.63
N ASN A 16 9.94 2.62 -11.28
CA ASN A 16 8.78 2.78 -10.41
C ASN A 16 9.17 3.20 -8.98
N HIS A 17 10.28 2.70 -8.44
CA HIS A 17 10.82 3.21 -7.18
C HIS A 17 11.26 4.68 -7.29
N ALA A 18 11.91 5.05 -8.41
CA ALA A 18 12.31 6.44 -8.65
C ALA A 18 11.10 7.39 -8.71
N ILE A 19 10.01 6.98 -9.37
CA ILE A 19 8.74 7.71 -9.39
C ILE A 19 8.16 7.83 -7.98
N ALA A 20 7.99 6.72 -7.27
CA ALA A 20 7.39 6.71 -5.93
C ALA A 20 8.15 7.61 -4.95
N ASN A 21 9.48 7.54 -4.94
CA ASN A 21 10.33 8.41 -4.13
C ASN A 21 10.16 9.89 -4.47
N THR A 22 10.05 10.21 -5.77
CA THR A 22 9.81 11.58 -6.24
C THR A 22 8.44 12.09 -5.79
N VAL A 23 7.40 11.26 -5.92
CA VAL A 23 6.04 11.59 -5.49
C VAL A 23 5.98 11.85 -3.99
N VAL A 24 6.51 10.94 -3.16
CA VAL A 24 6.51 11.09 -1.69
C VAL A 24 7.25 12.36 -1.27
N ARG A 25 8.42 12.64 -1.87
CA ARG A 25 9.18 13.86 -1.58
C ARG A 25 8.40 15.12 -1.94
N THR A 26 7.82 15.17 -3.14
CA THR A 26 7.06 16.34 -3.60
C THR A 26 5.82 16.60 -2.75
N LEU A 27 5.04 15.55 -2.45
CA LEU A 27 3.86 15.68 -1.60
C LEU A 27 4.22 16.18 -0.19
N ARG A 28 5.35 15.72 0.36
CA ARG A 28 5.80 16.12 1.71
C ARG A 28 6.19 17.59 1.72
N ASN A 29 6.93 18.02 0.70
CA ASN A 29 7.35 19.42 0.53
C ASN A 29 6.14 20.36 0.37
N ASN A 30 5.03 19.86 -0.20
CA ASN A 30 3.78 20.60 -0.34
C ASN A 30 2.90 20.59 0.93
N GLY A 31 3.39 20.06 2.05
CA GLY A 31 2.67 20.06 3.34
C GLY A 31 1.52 19.04 3.42
N HIS A 32 1.58 17.96 2.63
CA HIS A 32 0.61 16.87 2.73
C HIS A 32 1.06 15.78 3.72
N ASN A 33 0.09 15.14 4.36
CA ASN A 33 0.31 13.96 5.19
C ASN A 33 0.27 12.72 4.30
N ILE A 34 1.30 11.88 4.38
CA ILE A 34 1.52 10.77 3.45
C ILE A 34 1.62 9.47 4.22
N TYR A 35 0.89 8.47 3.74
CA TYR A 35 1.07 7.06 4.08
C TYR A 35 1.73 6.40 2.87
N PHE A 36 2.98 5.97 3.01
CA PHE A 36 3.70 5.31 1.94
C PHE A 36 3.77 3.82 2.23
N HIS A 37 3.34 3.02 1.26
CA HIS A 37 3.40 1.57 1.31
C HIS A 37 4.21 1.02 0.14
N ASP A 38 5.23 0.23 0.43
CA ASP A 38 5.95 -0.57 -0.56
C ASP A 38 5.59 -2.03 -0.33
N LEU A 39 4.68 -2.56 -1.15
CA LEU A 39 4.09 -3.88 -0.97
C LEU A 39 5.15 -5.00 -1.00
N TYR A 40 6.20 -4.84 -1.81
CA TYR A 40 7.26 -5.84 -1.91
C TYR A 40 8.22 -5.75 -0.71
N ALA A 41 8.59 -4.53 -0.29
CA ALA A 41 9.41 -4.36 0.90
C ALA A 41 8.68 -4.79 2.19
N GLU A 42 7.37 -4.53 2.26
CA GLU A 42 6.48 -4.91 3.37
C GLU A 42 6.10 -6.40 3.35
N LYS A 43 6.43 -7.13 2.27
CA LYS A 43 6.01 -8.53 2.07
C LYS A 43 4.50 -8.70 2.22
N PHE A 44 3.75 -7.76 1.65
CA PHE A 44 2.30 -7.80 1.64
C PHE A 44 1.83 -9.13 1.04
N ASN A 45 0.97 -9.85 1.76
CA ASN A 45 0.36 -11.07 1.26
C ASN A 45 -0.87 -10.69 0.41
N PRO A 46 -0.86 -10.92 -0.91
CA PRO A 46 -2.00 -10.57 -1.76
C PRO A 46 -3.13 -11.61 -1.71
N VAL A 47 -2.91 -12.75 -1.07
CA VAL A 47 -3.89 -13.83 -1.00
C VAL A 47 -4.81 -13.61 0.19
N LEU A 48 -6.09 -13.36 -0.08
CA LEU A 48 -7.14 -13.36 0.93
C LEU A 48 -7.41 -14.79 1.39
N LEU A 49 -7.14 -15.08 2.66
CA LEU A 49 -7.43 -16.38 3.26
C LEU A 49 -8.88 -16.41 3.79
N ALA A 50 -9.50 -17.59 3.79
CA ALA A 50 -10.89 -17.75 4.26
C ALA A 50 -11.08 -17.25 5.70
N ASP A 51 -10.07 -17.45 6.55
CA ASP A 51 -10.08 -17.02 7.96
C ASP A 51 -10.03 -15.49 8.14
N GLU A 52 -9.64 -14.74 7.11
CA GLU A 52 -9.65 -13.28 7.11
C GLU A 52 -11.02 -12.70 6.74
N ILE A 53 -11.96 -13.53 6.24
CA ILE A 53 -13.30 -13.10 5.88
C ILE A 53 -14.17 -13.04 7.15
N PRO A 54 -14.71 -11.87 7.52
CA PRO A 54 -15.57 -11.77 8.70
C PRO A 54 -16.80 -12.67 8.58
N LYS A 55 -17.17 -13.40 9.64
CA LYS A 55 -18.32 -14.33 9.66
C LYS A 55 -19.63 -13.71 9.15
N LYS A 56 -19.84 -12.42 9.44
CA LYS A 56 -20.99 -11.64 8.96
C LYS A 56 -21.05 -11.52 7.43
N ALA A 57 -19.90 -11.51 6.75
CA ALA A 57 -19.80 -11.46 5.29
C ALA A 57 -20.03 -12.83 4.63
N LEU A 58 -19.92 -13.92 5.40
CA LEU A 58 -20.14 -15.30 4.93
C LEU A 58 -21.61 -15.74 5.01
N GLY A 59 -22.54 -14.82 5.32
CA GLY A 59 -23.97 -15.15 5.46
C GLY A 59 -24.30 -16.03 6.67
N GLN A 60 -23.34 -16.21 7.59
CA GLN A 60 -23.54 -16.97 8.82
C GLN A 60 -24.00 -16.00 9.90
N THR A 61 -25.32 -15.94 10.13
CA THR A 61 -25.91 -15.32 11.31
C THR A 61 -25.52 -16.14 12.54
N GLN A 62 -25.10 -15.47 13.62
CA GLN A 62 -24.96 -16.08 14.94
C GLN A 62 -26.29 -16.64 15.42
#